data_AF-A0A6V7LGQ3-F1
#
_entry.id   AF-A0A6V7LGQ3-F1
#
_cell.length_a   1.000
_cell.length_b   1.000
_cell.length_c   1.000
_cell.angle_alpha   90.00
_cell.angle_beta   90.00
_cell.angle_gamma   90.00
#
_symmetry.space_group_name_H-M   'P 1'
#
loop_
_entity.id
_entity.type
_entity.pdbx_description
1 polymer ?
#
loop_
_entity_poly.entity_id
_entity_poly.type
_entity_poly.pdbx_seq_one_letter_code
_entity_poly.pdbx_strand_id
1 'polypeptide(L)' 'DKGMTFLVGDDWRNYFDVVIVQARKPRFFTDESRPLRIYDQTQKTLLWDRVTKLEKGVIYLE' A
#
# COMPACT_ATOMS: atom_id res chain seq x y z
N ASP A 1 9.12 4.90 -1.59
CA ASP A 1 9.82 4.24 -2.69
C ASP A 1 11.35 4.26 -2.51
N LYS A 2 12.00 5.44 -2.55
CA LYS A 2 13.47 5.58 -2.49
C LYS A 2 14.22 4.68 -1.49
N GLY A 3 13.68 4.48 -0.27
CA GLY A 3 14.31 3.62 0.73
C GLY A 3 14.37 2.15 0.30
N MET A 4 13.28 1.61 -0.27
CA MET A 4 13.25 0.23 -0.75
C MET A 4 14.11 0.06 -2.00
N THR A 5 14.07 1.04 -2.91
CA THR A 5 14.96 1.08 -4.07
C THR A 5 16.44 1.03 -3.68
N PHE A 6 16.83 1.78 -2.66
CA PHE A 6 18.21 1.78 -2.17
C PHE A 6 18.63 0.45 -1.53
N LEU A 7 17.72 -0.21 -0.80
CA LEU A 7 18.01 -1.44 -0.08
C LEU A 7 18.01 -2.70 -0.97
N VAL A 8 17.10 -2.76 -1.94
CA VAL A 8 16.81 -3.98 -2.71
C VAL A 8 17.02 -3.80 -4.21
N GLY A 9 16.95 -2.57 -4.73
CA GLY A 9 16.99 -2.24 -6.16
C GLY A 9 15.64 -1.81 -6.72
N ASP A 10 15.60 -1.42 -8.00
CA ASP A 10 14.41 -0.83 -8.64
C ASP A 10 13.20 -1.79 -8.66
N ASP A 11 13.47 -3.09 -8.78
CA ASP A 11 12.45 -4.15 -8.86
C ASP A 11 11.99 -4.69 -7.50
N TRP A 12 12.27 -3.98 -6.40
CA TRP A 12 11.94 -4.41 -5.04
C TRP A 12 10.46 -4.80 -4.86
N ARG A 13 9.55 -4.19 -5.64
CA ARG A 13 8.11 -4.48 -5.59
C ARG A 13 7.79 -5.91 -6.00
N ASN A 14 8.59 -6.54 -6.84
CA ASN A 14 8.34 -7.90 -7.33
C ASN A 14 8.51 -8.96 -6.22
N TYR A 15 9.22 -8.62 -5.15
CA TYR A 15 9.42 -9.48 -3.99
C TYR A 15 8.24 -9.49 -3.02
N PHE A 16 7.30 -8.55 -3.15
CA PHE A 16 6.15 -8.43 -2.25
C PHE A 16 4.86 -8.65 -3.03
N ASP A 17 4.03 -9.56 -2.54
CA ASP A 17 2.69 -9.75 -3.11
C ASP A 17 1.75 -8.59 -2.73
N VAL A 18 1.97 -7.94 -1.58
CA VAL A 18 1.16 -6.81 -1.13
C VAL A 18 2.04 -5.73 -0.52
N VAL A 19 1.80 -4.46 -0.89
CA VAL A 19 2.47 -3.30 -0.31
C VAL A 19 1.43 -2.37 0.31
N ILE A 20 1.50 -2.18 1.62
CA ILE A 20 0.64 -1.24 2.36
C ILE A 20 1.51 -0.10 2.91
N VAL A 21 1.18 1.13 2.52
CA VAL A 21 1.87 2.35 2.96
C VAL A 21 1.02 3.11 3.99
N GLN A 22 1.69 3.91 4.83
CA GLN A 22 1.05 4.72 5.88
C GLN A 22 0.16 3.96 6.88
N ALA A 23 0.44 2.69 7.15
CA ALA A 23 -0.30 1.84 8.08
C ALA A 23 -0.42 2.34 9.55
N ARG A 24 0.09 3.52 9.95
CA ARG A 24 -0.12 4.13 11.29
C ARG A 24 -0.12 3.17 12.50
N LYS A 25 0.83 2.23 12.55
CA LYS A 25 0.90 1.23 13.63
C LYS A 25 1.04 1.93 15.00
N PRO A 26 0.42 1.39 16.07
CA PRO A 26 -0.29 0.12 16.14
C PRO A 26 -1.75 0.19 15.65
N ARG A 27 -2.27 1.38 15.31
CA ARG A 27 -3.70 1.57 15.00
C ARG A 27 -4.19 0.75 13.82
N PHE A 28 -3.32 0.41 12.87
CA PHE A 28 -3.56 -0.58 11.82
C PHE A 28 -4.32 -1.84 12.30
N PHE A 29 -3.97 -2.31 13.49
CA PHE A 29 -4.46 -3.58 14.03
C PHE A 29 -5.65 -3.40 14.98
N THR A 30 -5.94 -2.16 15.40
CA THR A 30 -6.91 -1.89 16.47
C THR A 30 -8.09 -1.02 16.01
N ASP A 31 -7.95 -0.28 14.92
CA ASP A 31 -8.95 0.68 14.43
C ASP A 31 -9.58 0.19 13.12
N GLU A 32 -10.82 -0.31 13.21
CA GLU A 32 -11.58 -0.82 12.06
C GLU A 32 -12.32 0.29 11.29
N SER A 33 -12.30 1.54 11.77
CA SER A 33 -13.04 2.65 11.16
C SER A 33 -12.42 3.15 9.85
N ARG A 34 -11.18 2.74 9.56
CA ARG A 34 -10.40 3.20 8.41
C ARG A 34 -10.21 2.06 7.40
N PRO A 35 -10.97 2.04 6.30
CA PRO A 35 -10.77 1.03 5.27
C PRO A 35 -9.49 1.31 4.48
N LEU A 36 -8.84 0.23 4.04
CA LEU A 36 -7.76 0.29 3.06
C LEU A 36 -8.27 0.89 1.75
N ARG A 37 -7.42 1.72 1.14
CA ARG A 37 -7.67 2.38 -0.15
C ARG A 37 -6.60 2.03 -1.15
N ILE A 38 -6.96 2.03 -2.42
CA ILE A 38 -5.99 1.85 -3.50
C ILE A 38 -5.29 3.19 -3.75
N TYR A 39 -3.97 3.16 -3.77
CA TYR A 39 -3.15 4.28 -4.19
C TYR A 39 -2.84 4.15 -5.68
N ASP A 40 -3.41 5.03 -6.50
CA ASP A 40 -3.10 5.10 -7.92
C ASP A 40 -1.76 5.82 -8.10
N GLN A 41 -0.73 5.09 -8.52
CA GLN A 41 0.59 5.65 -8.77
C GLN A 41 0.63 6.55 -10.02
N THR A 42 -0.24 6.29 -11.00
CA THR A 42 -0.30 7.03 -12.27
C THR A 42 -0.88 8.41 -12.05
N GLN A 43 -2.02 8.47 -11.35
CA GLN A 43 -2.70 9.73 -11.05
C GLN A 43 -2.20 10.39 -9.74
N LYS A 44 -1.44 9.65 -8.92
CA LYS A 44 -1.02 10.03 -7.56
C LYS A 44 -2.22 10.36 -6.66
N THR A 45 -3.35 9.71 -6.90
CA THR A 45 -4.61 9.92 -6.19
C THR A 45 -4.97 8.70 -5.34
N LEU A 46 -5.89 8.91 -4.41
CA LEU A 46 -6.51 7.84 -3.64
C LEU A 46 -7.83 7.47 -4.30
N LEU A 47 -7.97 6.20 -4.67
CA LEU A 47 -9.25 5.65 -5.06
C LEU A 47 -10.04 5.38 -3.78
N TRP A 48 -11.27 5.89 -3.74
CA TRP A 48 -12.17 5.79 -2.60
C TRP A 48 -12.93 4.46 -2.55
N ASP A 49 -12.76 3.63 -3.58
CA ASP A 49 -13.38 2.31 -3.65
C ASP A 49 -12.90 1.44 -2.49
N ARG A 50 -13.87 0.78 -1.84
CA ARG A 50 -13.60 -0.12 -0.74
C ARG A 50 -12.81 -1.32 -1.26
N VAL A 51 -11.60 -1.50 -0.73
CA VAL A 51 -10.78 -2.67 -1.03
C VAL A 51 -11.40 -3.89 -0.35
N THR A 52 -11.77 -4.90 -1.13
CA THR A 52 -12.31 -6.17 -0.64
C THR A 52 -11.34 -7.33 -0.79
N LYS A 53 -10.32 -7.17 -1.64
CA LYS A 53 -9.27 -8.15 -1.91
C LYS A 53 -7.94 -7.45 -2.12
N LEU A 54 -6.87 -8.10 -1.69
CA LEU A 54 -5.50 -7.66 -1.93
C LEU A 54 -4.99 -8.34 -3.20
N GLU A 55 -4.53 -7.54 -4.15
CA GLU A 55 -4.03 -7.99 -5.44
C GLU A 55 -2.56 -7.65 -5.61
N LYS A 56 -1.84 -8.53 -6.32
CA LYS A 56 -0.42 -8.38 -6.54
C LYS A 56 -0.10 -7.16 -7.40
N GLY A 57 0.87 -6.36 -6.95
CA GLY A 57 1.30 -5.15 -7.64
C GLY A 57 0.46 -3.91 -7.33
N VAL A 58 -0.59 -4.04 -6.52
CA VAL A 58 -1.39 -2.90 -6.06
C VAL A 58 -0.80 -2.34 -4.77
N ILE A 59 -0.69 -1.01 -4.71
CA ILE A 59 -0.30 -0.31 -3.48
C ILE A 59 -1.55 0.12 -2.74
N TYR A 60 -1.60 -0.20 -1.46
CA TYR A 60 -2.70 0.16 -0.58
C TYR A 60 -2.25 1.21 0.44
N LEU A 61 -3.15 2.10 0.80
CA LEU A 61 -2.94 3.14 1.80
C LEU A 61 -3.99 3.04 2.91
N GLU A 62 -3.56 3.38 4.13
CA GLU A 62 -4.42 3.60 5.30
C GLU A 62 -4.29 5.04 5.86
#